data_AF-A0A1Q4GST6-F1
#
_entry.id   AF-A0A1Q4GST6-F1
#
_cell.length_a   1.000
_cell.length_b   1.000
_cell.length_c   1.000
_cell.angle_alpha   90.00
_cell.angle_beta   90.00
_cell.angle_gamma   90.00
#
_symmetry.space_group_name_H-M   'P 1'
#
loop_
_entity.id
_entity.type
_entity.pdbx_description
1 polymer ?
#
loop_
_entity_poly.entity_id
_entity_poly.type
_entity_poly.pdbx_seq_one_letter_code
_entity_poly.pdbx_strand_id
1 'polypeptide(L)'
;MEFKRAIVEQSLQPGLSVSRLARRHDINANQIFAWRKAYREGRLEEAKFVPVVIHEAEVPGTNRVPDNVPPVASGRLIIECKEARLSVEGRPDAQALAQVLAVLLR
;
A
#
# COMPACT_ATOMS: atom_id res chain seq x y z
N MET A 1 -12.19 -15.00 1.24
CA MET A 1 -11.92 -16.05 0.22
C MET A 1 -13.08 -16.47 -0.70
N GLU A 2 -14.32 -16.57 -0.22
CA GLU A 2 -15.44 -17.13 -1.01
C GLU A 2 -15.73 -16.36 -2.30
N PHE A 3 -15.61 -15.03 -2.28
CA PHE A 3 -15.81 -14.20 -3.47
C PHE A 3 -14.86 -14.57 -4.62
N LYS A 4 -13.54 -14.64 -4.37
CA LYS A 4 -12.56 -14.99 -5.42
C LYS A 4 -12.81 -16.39 -5.97
N ARG A 5 -13.15 -17.34 -5.10
CA ARG A 5 -13.49 -18.72 -5.48
C ARG A 5 -14.74 -18.76 -6.37
N ALA A 6 -15.82 -18.10 -5.96
CA ALA A 6 -17.06 -18.01 -6.73
C ALA A 6 -16.86 -17.36 -8.11
N ILE A 7 -16.03 -16.31 -8.20
CA ILE A 7 -15.68 -15.66 -9.47
C ILE A 7 -14.89 -16.63 -10.36
N VAL A 8 -13.93 -17.38 -9.80
CA VAL A 8 -13.17 -18.36 -10.55
C VAL A 8 -14.07 -19.50 -11.04
N GLU A 9 -14.92 -20.06 -10.19
CA GLU A 9 -15.86 -21.13 -10.56
C GLU A 9 -16.85 -20.69 -11.64
N GLN A 10 -17.45 -19.50 -11.51
CA GLN A 10 -18.30 -18.92 -12.55
C GLN A 10 -17.53 -18.74 -13.85
N SER A 11 -16.30 -18.21 -13.77
CA SER A 11 -15.50 -18.00 -14.96
C SER A 11 -15.24 -19.31 -15.71
N LEU A 12 -15.09 -20.46 -15.02
CA LEU A 12 -14.80 -21.77 -15.62
C LEU A 12 -16.00 -22.39 -16.37
N GLN A 13 -17.19 -21.82 -16.26
CA GLN A 13 -18.36 -22.31 -16.99
C GLN A 13 -18.19 -22.15 -18.51
N PRO A 14 -18.53 -23.18 -19.31
CA PRO A 14 -18.49 -23.09 -20.77
C PRO A 14 -19.33 -21.93 -21.29
N GLY A 15 -18.81 -21.18 -22.27
CA GLY A 15 -19.50 -20.05 -22.89
C GLY A 15 -19.48 -18.75 -22.08
N LEU A 16 -18.90 -18.74 -20.87
CA LEU A 16 -18.79 -17.52 -20.07
C LEU A 16 -17.61 -16.65 -20.52
N SER A 17 -17.88 -15.37 -20.79
CA SER A 17 -16.82 -14.40 -21.12
C SER A 17 -16.19 -13.83 -19.85
N VAL A 18 -14.89 -14.04 -19.69
CA VAL A 18 -14.10 -13.49 -18.57
C VAL A 18 -14.18 -11.96 -18.56
N SER A 19 -14.13 -11.30 -19.72
CA SER A 19 -14.22 -9.84 -19.80
C SER A 19 -15.58 -9.31 -19.35
N ARG A 20 -16.67 -10.01 -19.68
CA ARG A 20 -18.02 -9.65 -19.24
C ARG A 20 -18.19 -9.85 -17.74
N LEU A 21 -17.67 -10.95 -17.22
CA LEU A 21 -17.63 -11.24 -15.78
C LEU A 21 -16.83 -10.18 -15.01
N ALA A 22 -15.64 -9.86 -15.51
CA ALA A 22 -14.75 -8.83 -14.97
C ALA A 22 -15.47 -7.49 -14.86
N ARG A 23 -16.13 -7.04 -15.94
CA ARG A 23 -16.89 -5.79 -15.96
C ARG A 23 -18.07 -5.79 -14.99
N ARG A 24 -18.79 -6.90 -14.85
CA ARG A 24 -19.94 -7.02 -13.93
C ARG A 24 -19.54 -6.88 -12.46
N HIS A 25 -18.34 -7.34 -12.13
CA HIS A 25 -17.82 -7.31 -10.75
C HIS A 25 -16.80 -6.18 -10.51
N ASP A 26 -16.61 -5.30 -11.51
CA ASP A 26 -15.61 -4.23 -11.50
C ASP A 26 -14.18 -4.72 -11.15
N ILE A 27 -13.80 -5.85 -11.74
CA ILE A 27 -12.49 -6.49 -11.55
C ILE A 27 -11.70 -6.37 -12.84
N ASN A 28 -10.37 -6.20 -12.74
CA ASN A 28 -9.49 -6.36 -13.89
C ASN A 28 -9.49 -7.83 -14.37
N ALA A 29 -9.76 -8.08 -15.65
CA ALA A 29 -9.79 -9.44 -16.21
C ALA A 29 -8.49 -10.24 -15.95
N ASN A 30 -7.33 -9.58 -15.92
CA ASN A 30 -6.04 -10.20 -15.61
C ASN A 30 -6.01 -10.82 -14.20
N GLN A 31 -6.72 -10.23 -13.23
CA GLN A 31 -6.85 -10.79 -11.88
C GLN A 31 -7.60 -12.12 -11.91
N ILE A 32 -8.66 -12.22 -12.71
CA ILE A 32 -9.44 -13.45 -12.85
C ILE A 32 -8.59 -14.57 -13.49
N PHE A 33 -7.75 -14.24 -14.48
CA PHE A 33 -6.80 -15.19 -15.05
C PHE A 33 -5.75 -15.66 -14.04
N ALA A 34 -5.20 -14.73 -13.25
CA ALA A 34 -4.27 -15.07 -12.18
C ALA A 34 -4.92 -15.97 -11.12
N TRP A 35 -6.14 -15.66 -10.70
CA TRP A 35 -6.89 -16.48 -9.73
C TRP A 35 -7.25 -17.85 -10.28
N ARG A 36 -7.61 -17.97 -11.56
CA ARG A 36 -7.83 -19.27 -12.23
C ARG A 36 -6.59 -20.14 -12.18
N LYS A 37 -5.40 -19.56 -12.45
CA LYS A 37 -4.13 -20.29 -12.38
C LYS A 37 -3.88 -20.77 -10.95
N ALA A 38 -3.95 -19.86 -9.98
CA ALA A 38 -3.77 -20.19 -8.57
C ALA A 38 -4.77 -21.25 -8.06
N TYR A 39 -6.02 -21.18 -8.53
CA TYR A 39 -7.08 -22.13 -8.17
C TYR A 39 -6.77 -23.55 -8.65
N ARG A 40 -6.33 -23.72 -9.91
CA ARG A 40 -5.95 -25.04 -10.45
C ARG A 40 -4.75 -25.64 -9.74
N GLU A 41 -3.83 -24.79 -9.27
CA GLU A 41 -2.64 -25.19 -8.54
C GLU A 41 -2.90 -25.39 -7.03
N GLY A 42 -4.13 -25.16 -6.56
CA GLY A 42 -4.48 -25.26 -5.13
C GLY A 42 -3.92 -24.12 -4.26
N ARG A 43 -3.39 -23.05 -4.86
CA ARG A 43 -2.71 -21.92 -4.21
C ARG A 43 -3.56 -20.66 -4.13
N LEU A 44 -4.88 -20.75 -4.37
CA LEU A 44 -5.78 -19.61 -4.20
C LEU A 44 -5.96 -19.37 -2.70
N GLU A 45 -5.02 -18.62 -2.11
CA GLU A 45 -4.98 -18.26 -0.69
C GLU A 45 -5.31 -16.78 -0.45
N GLU A 46 -5.64 -16.46 0.80
CA GLU A 46 -5.83 -15.08 1.24
C GLU A 46 -4.45 -14.40 1.37
N ALA A 47 -4.39 -13.11 1.04
CA ALA A 47 -3.17 -12.36 1.27
C ALA A 47 -2.91 -12.31 2.77
N LYS A 48 -1.76 -12.84 3.20
CA LYS A 48 -1.32 -12.81 4.58
C LYS A 48 -0.29 -11.69 4.72
N PHE A 49 -0.43 -10.89 5.77
CA PHE A 49 0.64 -9.98 6.16
C PHE A 49 1.82 -10.82 6.66
N VAL A 50 3.01 -10.52 6.15
CA VAL A 50 4.27 -11.07 6.66
C VAL A 50 5.01 -9.97 7.42
N PRO A 51 5.57 -10.28 8.60
CA PRO A 51 6.33 -9.31 9.36
C PRO A 51 7.58 -8.89 8.58
N VAL A 52 7.81 -7.59 8.46
CA VAL A 52 9.03 -7.03 7.87
C VAL A 52 10.08 -6.96 8.98
N VAL A 53 11.14 -7.75 8.85
CA VAL A 53 12.29 -7.70 9.77
C VAL A 53 13.32 -6.73 9.18
N ILE A 54 13.54 -5.61 9.87
CA ILE A 54 14.59 -4.65 9.53
C ILE A 54 15.87 -5.18 10.15
N HIS A 55 16.82 -5.59 9.32
CA HIS A 55 18.18 -5.87 9.77
C HIS A 55 19.01 -4.59 9.60
N GLU A 56 19.61 -4.12 10.69
CA GLU A 56 20.68 -3.12 10.58
C GLU A 56 21.83 -3.77 9.81
N ALA A 57 22.08 -3.27 8.60
CA ALA A 57 23.25 -3.66 7.83
C ALA A 57 24.48 -3.07 8.55
N GLU A 58 25.29 -3.92 9.17
CA GLU A 58 26.64 -3.52 9.59
C GLU A 58 27.46 -3.20 8.34
N VAL A 59 27.53 -1.91 7.99
CA VAL A 59 28.51 -1.40 7.04
C VAL A 59 29.89 -1.50 7.69
N PRO A 60 30.82 -2.33 7.15
CA PRO A 60 32.15 -2.44 7.71
C PRO A 60 32.90 -1.14 7.41
N GLY A 61 33.29 -0.42 8.46
CA GLY A 61 34.25 0.68 8.38
C GLY A 61 33.66 2.01 7.95
N THR A 62 33.03 2.71 8.90
CA THR A 62 33.12 4.17 8.93
C THR A 62 33.50 4.59 10.35
N ASN A 63 34.48 5.48 10.45
CA ASN A 63 34.88 6.11 11.70
C ASN A 63 33.64 6.59 12.45
N ARG A 64 33.40 6.06 13.65
CA ARG A 64 32.35 6.55 14.54
C ARG A 64 32.62 8.02 14.85
N VAL A 65 31.87 8.91 14.19
CA VAL A 65 31.64 10.26 14.68
C VAL A 65 30.85 10.10 16.00
N PRO A 66 31.23 10.77 17.10
CA PRO A 66 30.59 10.57 18.39
C PRO A 66 29.07 10.77 18.32
N ASP A 67 28.35 9.91 19.04
CA ASP A 67 26.88 9.75 19.17
C ASP A 67 26.10 10.99 19.65
N ASN A 68 26.63 12.20 19.47
CA ASN A 68 25.99 13.45 19.91
C ASN A 68 25.27 14.20 18.77
N VAL A 69 24.95 13.52 17.66
CA VAL A 69 23.99 14.07 16.70
C VAL A 69 22.62 13.57 17.14
N PRO A 70 21.73 14.43 17.70
CA PRO A 70 20.37 14.00 17.98
C PRO A 70 19.77 13.44 16.70
N PRO A 71 18.98 12.36 16.74
CA PRO A 71 18.35 11.81 15.55
C PRO A 71 17.59 12.96 14.88
N VAL A 72 18.08 13.40 13.72
CA VAL A 72 17.38 14.36 12.88
C VAL A 72 16.09 13.63 12.54
N ALA A 73 15.02 13.99 13.23
CA ALA A 73 13.73 13.36 13.05
C ALA A 73 13.25 13.69 11.63
N SER A 74 13.62 12.82 10.71
CA SER A 74 13.24 12.83 9.30
C SER A 74 11.84 12.25 9.18
N GLY A 75 10.86 12.98 9.74
CA GLY A 75 9.46 12.76 9.47
C GLY A 75 9.06 13.51 8.20
N ARG A 76 8.09 13.00 7.44
CA ARG A 76 7.41 13.76 6.40
C ARG A 76 5.92 13.71 6.67
N LEU A 77 5.30 14.87 6.89
CA LEU A 77 3.86 15.02 7.01
C LEU A 77 3.32 15.56 5.68
N ILE A 78 2.36 14.85 5.09
CA ILE A 78 1.69 15.26 3.85
C ILE A 78 0.22 15.49 4.17
N ILE A 79 -0.29 16.67 3.79
CA ILE A 79 -1.69 17.04 3.90
C ILE A 79 -2.20 17.29 2.48
N GLU A 80 -3.22 16.54 2.07
CA GLU A 80 -3.86 16.68 0.77
C GLU A 80 -5.23 17.34 0.92
N CYS A 81 -5.43 18.44 0.21
CA CYS A 81 -6.68 19.19 0.12
C CYS A 81 -7.15 19.19 -1.34
N LYS A 82 -8.42 19.54 -1.59
CA LYS A 82 -9.03 19.48 -2.94
C LYS A 82 -8.25 20.27 -4.02
N GLU A 83 -7.56 21.35 -3.64
CA GLU A 83 -6.85 22.24 -4.56
C GLU A 83 -5.34 22.41 -4.22
N ALA A 84 -4.85 21.78 -3.15
CA ALA A 84 -3.48 21.99 -2.69
C ALA A 84 -2.89 20.76 -1.98
N ARG A 85 -1.56 20.62 -2.08
CA ARG A 85 -0.78 19.61 -1.37
C ARG A 85 0.30 20.28 -0.55
N LEU A 86 0.28 20.08 0.76
CA LEU A 86 1.30 20.56 1.68
C LEU A 86 2.21 19.40 2.10
N SER A 87 3.53 19.64 2.06
CA SER A 87 4.54 18.68 2.53
C SER A 87 5.43 19.38 3.54
N VAL A 88 5.47 18.87 4.77
CA VAL A 88 6.38 19.34 5.81
C VAL A 88 7.41 18.25 6.08
N GLU A 89 8.68 18.60 5.94
CA GLU A 89 9.82 17.72 6.22
C GLU A 89 10.41 18.06 7.60
N GLY A 90 10.82 17.05 8.35
CA GLY A 90 11.35 17.20 9.71
C GLY A 90 10.27 17.07 10.80
N ARG A 91 10.51 17.74 11.94
CA ARG A 91 9.51 17.88 13.01
C ARG A 91 8.69 19.15 12.74
N PRO A 92 7.40 19.05 12.34
CA PRO A 92 6.57 20.22 12.21
C PRO A 92 6.40 20.89 13.57
N ASP A 93 6.57 22.21 13.62
CA ASP A 93 6.16 23.00 14.78
C ASP A 93 4.63 22.92 14.94
N ALA A 94 4.17 22.62 16.16
CA ALA A 94 2.76 22.36 16.43
C ALA A 94 1.88 23.60 16.18
N GLN A 95 2.41 24.80 16.47
CA GLN A 95 1.69 26.05 16.28
C GLN A 95 1.58 26.42 14.80
N ALA A 96 2.68 26.30 14.06
CA ALA A 96 2.68 26.49 12.60
C ALA A 96 1.72 25.51 11.92
N LEU A 97 1.73 24.23 12.32
CA LEU A 97 0.82 23.22 11.78
C LEU A 97 -0.64 23.55 12.07
N ALA A 98 -0.97 23.98 13.30
CA ALA A 98 -2.32 24.38 13.67
C ALA A 98 -2.83 25.58 12.86
N GLN A 99 -1.97 26.58 12.61
CA GLN A 99 -2.33 27.74 11.77
C GLN A 99 -2.62 27.33 10.33
N VAL A 100 -1.78 26.48 9.74
CA VAL A 100 -1.98 26.02 8.37
C VAL A 100 -3.24 25.17 8.24
N LEU A 101 -3.48 24.25 9.17
CA LEU A 101 -4.72 23.46 9.20
C LEU A 101 -5.97 24.34 9.38
N ALA A 102 -5.91 25.38 10.21
CA ALA A 102 -7.03 26.29 10.41
C ALA A 102 -7.40 27.10 9.15
N VAL A 103 -6.46 27.34 8.25
CA VAL A 103 -6.73 27.97 6.94
C VAL A 103 -7.25 26.95 5.93
N LEU A 104 -6.70 25.73 5.91
CA LEU A 104 -7.06 24.69 4.95
C LEU A 104 -8.43 24.02 5.23
N LEU A 105 -8.92 24.07 6.47
CA LEU A 105 -10.20 23.47 6.88
C LEU A 105 -11.39 24.44 6.89
N ARG A 106 -11.22 25.66 6.38
CA ARG A 106 -12.32 26.62 6.14
C ARG A 106 -12.96 26.37 4.79
#